data_AF-A0A388M7R5-F1
#
_entry.id   AF-A0A388M7R5-F1
#
_cell.length_a   1.000
_cell.length_b   1.000
_cell.length_c   1.000
_cell.angle_alpha   90.00
_cell.angle_beta   90.00
_cell.angle_gamma   90.00
#
_symmetry.space_group_name_H-M   'P 1'
#
loop_
_entity.id
_entity.type
_entity.pdbx_description
1 polymer ?
#
loop_
_entity_poly.entity_id
_entity_poly.type
_entity_poly.pdbx_seq_one_letter_code
_entity_poly.pdbx_strand_id
1 'polypeptide(L)'
;MEKARRRAHEENDKRFEKMEEKMRLLTRERDEALVVVENWKAEALRPGLKRGGILIGATPSTQARVRPRCVSPRSIRRTHAAEMAACHAREVATLKELRAETLDSKKEKESEIEKLKEKLAALEMERQQKVLGTNLRAKMDEAAKAPGSRSAKGKERMEQAEYSNKANDKEVFILENRRVLKPLKKDAISTICLKEGIAYSTLDRTKEDIVNKRVLLAFGGDPLGKAVEIEEVSEDTLEESIDLAKIDGQETSS
;
A
#
# COMPACT_ATOMS: atom_id res chain seq x y z
N MET A 1 -28.65 28.72 16.55
CA MET A 1 -28.47 27.25 16.64
C MET A 1 -29.07 26.51 15.45
N GLU A 2 -30.33 26.74 15.10
CA GLU A 2 -31.00 26.00 14.01
C GLU A 2 -30.37 26.21 12.62
N LYS A 3 -29.97 27.44 12.28
CA LYS A 3 -29.26 27.75 11.03
C LYS A 3 -27.93 27.01 10.89
N ALA A 4 -27.22 26.78 12.00
CA ALA A 4 -25.95 26.04 12.00
C ALA A 4 -26.17 24.53 11.76
N ARG A 5 -27.25 23.96 12.33
CA ARG A 5 -27.64 22.57 12.07
C ARG A 5 -28.06 22.35 10.61
N ARG A 6 -28.79 23.28 10.01
CA ARG A 6 -29.17 23.20 8.58
C ARG A 6 -27.95 23.23 7.67
N ARG A 7 -27.01 24.15 7.90
CA ARG A 7 -25.74 24.21 7.13
C ARG A 7 -24.91 22.94 7.26
N ALA A 8 -24.78 22.40 8.46
CA ALA A 8 -24.07 21.13 8.68
C ALA A 8 -24.75 19.96 7.95
N HIS A 9 -26.08 19.95 7.87
CA HIS A 9 -26.80 18.93 7.10
C HIS A 9 -26.54 19.08 5.60
N GLU A 10 -26.64 20.29 5.06
CA GLU A 10 -26.37 20.58 3.65
C GLU A 10 -24.92 20.24 3.24
N GLU A 11 -23.94 20.50 4.11
CA GLU A 11 -22.54 20.12 3.88
C GLU A 11 -22.35 18.60 3.84
N ASN A 12 -23.03 17.87 4.73
CA ASN A 12 -23.03 16.42 4.72
C ASN A 12 -23.72 15.88 3.46
N ASP A 13 -24.86 16.44 3.07
CA ASP A 13 -25.60 16.02 1.87
C ASP A 13 -24.76 16.21 0.60
N LYS A 14 -24.07 17.35 0.47
CA LYS A 14 -23.10 17.58 -0.62
C LYS A 14 -21.95 16.59 -0.61
N ARG A 15 -21.46 16.22 0.57
CA ARG A 15 -20.40 15.21 0.71
C ARG A 15 -20.91 13.82 0.29
N PHE A 16 -22.14 13.47 0.64
CA PHE A 16 -22.78 12.22 0.23
C PHE A 16 -23.02 12.19 -1.28
N GLU A 17 -23.56 13.27 -1.85
CA GLU A 17 -23.77 13.39 -3.29
C GLU A 17 -22.47 13.19 -4.09
N LYS A 18 -21.38 13.85 -3.66
CA LYS A 18 -20.06 13.66 -4.25
C LYS A 18 -19.53 12.23 -4.11
N MET A 19 -19.84 11.55 -3.01
CA MET A 19 -19.44 10.16 -2.79
C MET A 19 -20.24 9.20 -3.68
N GLU A 20 -21.55 9.42 -3.81
CA GLU A 20 -22.42 8.64 -4.69
C GLU A 20 -22.03 8.80 -6.16
N GLU A 21 -21.69 10.02 -6.58
CA GLU A 21 -21.22 10.26 -7.94
C GLU A 21 -19.95 9.47 -8.25
N LYS A 22 -19.00 9.45 -7.30
CA LYS A 22 -17.78 8.61 -7.42
C LYS A 22 -18.11 7.12 -7.47
N MET A 23 -19.04 6.63 -6.65
CA MET A 23 -19.47 5.22 -6.71
C MET A 23 -20.09 4.87 -8.06
N ARG A 24 -20.93 5.76 -8.62
CA ARG A 24 -21.53 5.58 -9.94
C ARG A 24 -20.47 5.56 -11.05
N LEU A 25 -19.44 6.39 -10.95
CA LEU A 25 -18.34 6.43 -11.91
C LEU A 25 -17.51 5.14 -11.85
N LEU A 26 -17.09 4.71 -10.65
CA LEU A 26 -16.34 3.46 -10.48
C LEU A 26 -17.12 2.22 -10.94
N THR A 27 -18.44 2.20 -10.71
CA THR A 27 -19.30 1.10 -11.18
C THR A 27 -19.34 1.05 -12.70
N ARG A 28 -19.46 2.22 -13.37
CA ARG A 28 -19.39 2.30 -14.83
C ARG A 28 -18.05 1.83 -15.39
N GLU A 29 -16.93 2.29 -14.83
CA GLU A 29 -15.59 1.86 -15.26
C GLU A 29 -15.39 0.35 -15.10
N ARG A 30 -15.89 -0.24 -14.01
CA ARG A 30 -15.89 -1.69 -13.80
C ARG A 30 -16.69 -2.40 -14.90
N ASP A 31 -17.90 -1.92 -15.19
CA ASP A 31 -18.79 -2.55 -16.18
C ASP A 31 -18.21 -2.47 -17.59
N GLU A 32 -17.63 -1.32 -17.95
CA GLU A 32 -16.90 -1.14 -19.21
C GLU A 32 -15.71 -2.10 -19.31
N ALA A 33 -14.94 -2.29 -18.23
CA ALA A 33 -13.84 -3.24 -18.20
C ALA A 33 -14.32 -4.69 -18.37
N LEU A 34 -15.45 -5.07 -17.75
CA LEU A 34 -16.04 -6.40 -17.93
C LEU A 34 -16.49 -6.63 -19.37
N VAL A 35 -17.14 -5.64 -20.00
CA VAL A 35 -17.53 -5.71 -21.42
C VAL A 35 -16.30 -5.88 -22.32
N VAL A 36 -15.21 -5.17 -22.04
CA VAL A 36 -13.95 -5.34 -22.77
C VAL A 36 -13.42 -6.76 -22.62
N VAL A 37 -13.37 -7.31 -21.41
CA VAL A 37 -12.93 -8.70 -21.17
C VAL A 37 -13.81 -9.71 -21.91
N GLU A 38 -15.13 -9.53 -21.90
CA GLU A 38 -16.07 -10.39 -22.63
C GLU A 38 -15.84 -10.30 -24.14
N ASN A 39 -15.63 -9.11 -24.69
CA ASN A 39 -15.30 -8.90 -26.10
C ASN A 39 -13.99 -9.59 -26.48
N TRP A 40 -12.93 -9.46 -25.67
CA TRP A 40 -11.66 -10.16 -25.90
C TRP A 40 -11.82 -11.68 -25.85
N LYS A 41 -12.64 -12.19 -24.92
CA LYS A 41 -12.95 -13.61 -24.81
C LYS A 41 -13.72 -14.10 -26.04
N ALA A 42 -14.72 -13.36 -26.51
CA ALA A 42 -15.47 -13.69 -27.72
C ALA A 42 -14.58 -13.68 -28.96
N GLU A 43 -13.68 -12.70 -29.07
CA GLU A 43 -12.73 -12.58 -30.16
C GLU A 43 -11.70 -13.73 -30.15
N ALA A 44 -11.18 -14.12 -28.99
CA ALA A 44 -10.27 -15.25 -28.84
C ALA A 44 -10.92 -16.60 -29.20
N LEU A 45 -12.24 -16.72 -28.98
CA LEU A 45 -13.03 -17.90 -29.33
C LEU A 45 -13.59 -17.86 -30.76
N ARG A 46 -13.36 -16.78 -31.51
CA ARG A 46 -13.92 -16.61 -32.85
C ARG A 46 -13.44 -17.73 -33.78
N PRO A 47 -14.35 -18.56 -34.34
CA PRO A 47 -14.01 -19.66 -35.24
C PRO A 47 -13.41 -19.10 -36.54
N GLY A 48 -12.08 -19.03 -36.60
CA GLY A 48 -11.36 -18.37 -37.69
C GLY A 48 -9.96 -17.90 -37.29
N LEU A 49 -9.69 -17.74 -35.98
CA LEU A 49 -8.36 -17.44 -35.45
C LEU A 49 -7.49 -18.70 -35.26
N LYS A 50 -7.61 -19.69 -36.15
CA LYS A 50 -6.70 -20.85 -36.22
C LYS A 50 -5.54 -20.56 -37.18
N ARG A 51 -4.72 -19.54 -36.90
CA ARG A 51 -3.37 -19.49 -37.47
C ARG A 51 -2.44 -20.24 -36.52
N GLY A 52 -2.41 -21.56 -36.69
CA GLY A 52 -1.43 -22.44 -36.07
C GLY A 52 -1.69 -22.73 -34.59
N GLY A 53 -2.69 -23.57 -34.32
CA GLY A 53 -2.57 -24.45 -33.17
C GLY A 53 -1.33 -25.30 -33.41
N ILE A 54 -0.23 -24.98 -32.72
CA ILE A 54 0.90 -25.90 -32.60
C ILE A 54 0.33 -27.07 -31.82
N LEU A 55 -0.11 -28.09 -32.55
CA LEU A 55 -0.20 -29.43 -31.99
C LEU A 55 1.20 -29.72 -31.47
N ILE A 56 1.40 -29.61 -30.16
CA ILE A 56 2.47 -30.31 -29.44
C ILE A 56 2.04 -31.78 -29.43
N GLY A 57 1.88 -32.37 -30.62
CA GLY A 57 1.91 -33.80 -30.79
C GLY A 57 3.35 -34.25 -30.55
N ALA A 58 3.50 -35.42 -29.94
CA ALA A 58 4.76 -36.04 -29.58
C ALA A 58 5.90 -35.69 -30.54
N THR A 59 7.03 -35.30 -29.94
CA THR A 59 8.33 -35.07 -30.55
C THR A 59 8.49 -35.87 -31.85
N PRO A 60 8.51 -35.23 -33.03
CA PRO A 60 8.64 -35.97 -34.27
C PRO A 60 10.01 -36.65 -34.26
N SER A 61 9.97 -37.98 -34.29
CA SER A 61 11.14 -38.83 -34.46
C SER A 61 11.98 -38.30 -35.63
N THR A 62 13.29 -38.27 -35.39
CA THR A 62 14.32 -37.76 -36.28
C THR A 62 14.37 -38.53 -37.60
N GLN A 63 13.53 -38.19 -38.57
CA GLN A 63 13.80 -38.50 -39.98
C GLN A 63 13.05 -37.57 -40.92
N ALA A 64 13.81 -37.04 -41.89
CA ALA A 64 13.41 -36.17 -42.99
C ALA A 64 13.02 -34.72 -42.64
N ARG A 65 14.02 -33.83 -42.71
CA ARG A 65 13.85 -32.39 -42.91
C ARG A 65 13.06 -32.12 -44.20
N VAL A 66 11.73 -32.03 -44.10
CA VAL A 66 10.95 -31.33 -45.12
C VAL A 66 10.85 -29.88 -44.68
N ARG A 67 11.70 -29.04 -45.26
CA ARG A 67 11.58 -27.58 -45.14
C ARG A 67 10.18 -27.18 -45.61
N PRO A 68 9.34 -26.54 -44.77
CA PRO A 68 8.11 -25.92 -45.25
C PRO A 68 8.50 -24.92 -46.33
N ARG A 69 7.94 -25.05 -47.54
CA ARG A 69 8.04 -23.99 -48.54
C ARG A 69 7.30 -22.78 -47.97
N CYS A 70 8.06 -21.81 -47.46
CA CYS A 70 7.59 -20.45 -47.28
C CYS A 70 7.07 -19.98 -48.64
N VAL A 71 5.75 -19.95 -48.81
CA VAL A 71 5.14 -19.13 -49.85
C VAL A 71 5.59 -17.71 -49.60
N SER A 72 6.43 -17.20 -50.50
CA SER A 72 6.85 -15.79 -50.51
C SER A 72 5.61 -14.92 -50.34
N PRO A 73 5.58 -14.00 -49.35
CA PRO A 73 4.45 -13.10 -49.19
C PRO A 73 4.35 -12.30 -50.49
N ARG A 74 3.33 -12.61 -51.30
CA ARG A 74 3.03 -11.87 -52.52
C ARG A 74 3.03 -10.40 -52.16
N SER A 75 3.97 -9.67 -52.77
CA SER A 75 4.14 -8.22 -52.75
C SER A 75 3.06 -7.49 -51.95
N ILE A 76 3.33 -7.23 -50.66
CA ILE A 76 2.61 -6.20 -49.91
C ILE A 76 2.65 -4.96 -50.81
N ARG A 77 1.50 -4.58 -51.36
CA ARG A 77 1.40 -3.47 -52.32
C ARG A 77 2.05 -2.26 -51.66
N ARG A 78 2.89 -1.51 -52.39
CA ARG A 78 3.65 -0.35 -51.88
C ARG A 78 2.77 0.66 -51.10
N THR A 79 1.47 0.71 -51.39
CA THR A 79 0.46 1.51 -50.68
C THR A 79 0.33 1.15 -49.18
N HIS A 80 0.41 -0.13 -48.83
CA HIS A 80 0.28 -0.60 -47.44
C HIS A 80 1.47 -0.16 -46.56
N ALA A 81 2.67 -0.01 -47.13
CA ALA A 81 3.83 0.48 -46.38
C ALA A 81 3.68 1.96 -45.99
N ALA A 82 3.14 2.78 -46.89
CA ALA A 82 2.87 4.20 -46.63
C ALA A 82 1.74 4.39 -45.59
N GLU A 83 0.67 3.60 -45.69
CA GLU A 83 -0.42 3.60 -44.70
C GLU A 83 0.05 3.19 -43.31
N MET A 84 0.88 2.14 -43.21
CA MET A 84 1.49 1.72 -41.95
C MET A 84 2.40 2.81 -41.36
N ALA A 85 3.21 3.47 -42.19
CA ALA A 85 4.06 4.57 -41.75
C ALA A 85 3.21 5.75 -41.22
N ALA A 86 2.08 6.07 -41.87
CA ALA A 86 1.17 7.11 -41.41
C ALA A 86 0.48 6.74 -40.08
N CYS A 87 0.08 5.47 -39.91
CA CYS A 87 -0.46 4.98 -38.64
C CYS A 87 0.56 5.06 -37.51
N HIS A 88 1.79 4.61 -37.74
CA HIS A 88 2.88 4.74 -36.75
C HIS A 88 3.19 6.20 -36.43
N ALA A 89 3.21 7.09 -37.42
CA ALA A 89 3.43 8.51 -37.19
C ALA A 89 2.35 9.12 -36.28
N ARG A 90 1.09 8.75 -36.49
CA ARG A 90 -0.03 9.18 -35.64
C ARG A 90 0.11 8.65 -34.22
N GLU A 91 0.44 7.37 -34.06
CA GLU A 91 0.66 6.76 -32.74
C GLU A 91 1.84 7.39 -31.99
N VAL A 92 2.94 7.66 -32.69
CA VAL A 92 4.08 8.37 -32.09
C VAL A 92 3.70 9.79 -31.69
N ALA A 93 2.85 10.47 -32.45
CA ALA A 93 2.35 11.81 -32.10
C ALA A 93 1.49 11.78 -30.83
N THR A 94 0.52 10.86 -30.73
CA THR A 94 -0.32 10.72 -29.53
C THR A 94 0.49 10.34 -28.30
N LEU A 95 1.50 9.45 -28.44
CA LEU A 95 2.40 9.11 -27.34
C LEU A 95 3.25 10.29 -26.87
N LYS A 96 3.65 11.19 -27.79
CA LYS A 96 4.38 12.41 -27.42
C LYS A 96 3.48 13.41 -26.70
N GLU A 97 2.24 13.57 -27.16
CA GLU A 97 1.24 14.44 -26.52
C GLU A 97 0.94 13.98 -25.08
N LEU A 98 0.63 12.69 -24.89
CA LEU A 98 0.40 12.13 -23.55
C LEU A 98 1.61 12.32 -22.62
N ARG A 99 2.84 12.14 -23.14
CA ARG A 99 4.05 12.40 -22.35
C ARG A 99 4.18 13.88 -21.98
N ALA A 100 3.87 14.80 -22.90
CA ALA A 100 3.89 16.23 -22.62
C ALA A 100 2.87 16.60 -21.53
N GLU A 101 1.63 16.15 -21.65
CA GLU A 101 0.56 16.38 -20.66
C GLU A 101 0.94 15.84 -19.27
N THR A 102 1.55 14.65 -19.19
CA THR A 102 1.97 14.09 -17.90
C THR A 102 3.09 14.91 -17.24
N LEU A 103 3.99 15.52 -18.02
CA LEU A 103 5.03 16.40 -17.50
C LEU A 103 4.45 17.73 -17.05
N ASP A 104 3.51 18.30 -17.80
CA ASP A 104 2.89 19.57 -17.43
C ASP A 104 1.98 19.42 -16.20
N SER A 105 1.20 18.33 -16.10
CA SER A 105 0.45 18.02 -14.87
C SER A 105 1.35 17.85 -13.65
N LYS A 106 2.58 17.32 -13.82
CA LYS A 106 3.56 17.25 -12.72
C LYS A 106 4.06 18.63 -12.32
N LYS A 107 4.44 19.48 -13.29
CA LYS A 107 4.88 20.85 -13.03
C LYS A 107 3.80 21.68 -12.35
N GLU A 108 2.54 21.55 -12.77
CA GLU A 108 1.41 22.23 -12.13
C GLU A 108 1.31 21.85 -10.66
N LYS A 109 1.32 20.54 -10.35
CA LYS A 109 1.29 20.03 -8.98
C LYS A 109 2.49 20.49 -8.16
N GLU A 110 3.69 20.48 -8.74
CA GLU A 110 4.91 20.99 -8.10
C GLU A 110 4.79 22.49 -7.79
N SER A 111 4.25 23.28 -8.73
CA SER A 111 4.01 24.72 -8.54
C SER A 111 2.93 25.01 -7.47
N GLU A 112 1.91 24.17 -7.37
CA GLU A 112 0.90 24.27 -6.31
C GLU A 112 1.50 23.94 -4.94
N ILE A 113 2.35 22.91 -4.86
CA ILE A 113 3.10 22.58 -3.64
C ILE A 113 4.01 23.74 -3.24
N GLU A 114 4.70 24.37 -4.19
CA GLU A 114 5.57 25.52 -3.92
C GLU A 114 4.77 26.72 -3.37
N LYS A 115 3.63 27.06 -3.99
CA LYS A 115 2.73 28.12 -3.49
C LYS A 115 2.18 27.81 -2.11
N LEU A 116 1.87 26.54 -1.81
CA LEU A 116 1.40 26.13 -0.48
C LEU A 116 2.53 26.23 0.56
N LYS A 117 3.75 25.83 0.21
CA LYS A 117 4.93 26.00 1.07
C LYS A 117 5.21 27.47 1.36
N GLU A 118 5.12 28.34 0.35
CA GLU A 118 5.28 29.79 0.53
C GLU A 118 4.21 30.36 1.48
N LYS A 119 2.94 29.98 1.32
CA LYS A 119 1.86 30.39 2.23
C LYS A 119 2.07 29.89 3.67
N LEU A 120 2.55 28.65 3.83
CA LEU A 120 2.88 28.11 5.15
C LEU A 120 4.03 28.88 5.79
N ALA A 121 5.10 29.17 5.03
CA ALA A 121 6.22 29.98 5.51
C ALA A 121 5.77 31.40 5.88
N ALA A 122 4.91 32.04 5.08
CA ALA A 122 4.36 33.36 5.38
C ALA A 122 3.53 33.36 6.67
N LEU A 123 2.65 32.37 6.86
CA LEU A 123 1.86 32.21 8.09
C LEU A 123 2.73 31.90 9.31
N GLU A 124 3.79 31.12 9.14
CA GLU A 124 4.75 30.82 10.20
C GLU A 124 5.49 32.09 10.63
N MET A 125 5.97 32.90 9.69
CA MET A 125 6.59 34.19 9.99
C MET A 125 5.62 35.16 10.67
N GLU A 126 4.36 35.22 10.22
CA GLU A 126 3.32 36.02 10.89
C GLU A 126 3.05 35.54 12.33
N ARG A 127 3.02 34.22 12.54
CA ARG A 127 2.87 33.64 13.88
C ARG A 127 4.07 33.97 14.76
N GLN A 128 5.29 33.86 14.24
CA GLN A 128 6.51 34.22 14.97
C GLN A 128 6.53 35.71 15.34
N GLN A 129 6.13 36.60 14.42
CA GLN A 129 5.98 38.03 14.69
C GLN A 129 4.94 38.32 15.78
N LYS A 130 3.79 37.62 15.78
CA LYS A 130 2.78 37.73 16.85
C LYS A 130 3.28 37.23 18.20
N VAL A 131 4.10 36.18 18.23
CA VAL A 131 4.70 35.64 19.47
C VAL A 131 5.80 36.54 20.02
N LEU A 132 6.50 37.29 19.17
CA LEU A 132 7.42 38.37 19.59
C LEU A 132 6.69 39.61 20.12
N GLY A 133 5.36 39.66 20.03
CA GLY A 133 4.52 40.64 20.70
C GLY A 133 4.59 40.47 22.21
N THR A 134 5.45 41.27 22.84
CA THR A 134 5.62 41.55 24.27
C THR A 134 4.98 40.54 25.23
N ASN A 135 5.83 39.93 26.05
CA ASN A 135 5.59 39.01 27.16
C ASN A 135 4.60 39.55 28.23
N LEU A 136 3.93 40.67 27.98
CA LEU A 136 2.97 41.35 28.84
C LEU A 136 1.81 40.43 29.25
N ARG A 137 1.27 39.61 28.34
CA ARG A 137 0.18 38.68 28.70
C ARG A 137 0.65 37.56 29.63
N ALA A 138 1.83 36.99 29.36
CA ALA A 138 2.46 36.03 30.25
C ALA A 138 2.80 36.66 31.62
N LYS A 139 3.29 37.91 31.64
CA LYS A 139 3.54 38.67 32.88
C LYS A 139 2.25 39.01 33.63
N MET A 140 1.16 39.32 32.94
CA MET A 140 -0.17 39.53 33.52
C MET A 140 -0.70 38.24 34.17
N ASP A 141 -0.58 37.11 33.49
CA ASP A 141 -0.99 35.80 34.02
C ASP A 141 -0.10 35.33 35.18
N GLU A 142 1.20 35.68 35.17
CA GLU A 142 2.13 35.41 36.28
C GLU A 142 1.82 36.30 37.49
N ALA A 143 1.53 37.59 37.29
CA ALA A 143 1.07 38.49 38.35
C ALA A 143 -0.29 38.06 38.93
N ALA A 144 -1.19 37.52 38.11
CA ALA A 144 -2.46 36.97 38.56
C ALA A 144 -2.29 35.65 39.34
N LYS A 145 -1.22 34.89 39.09
CA LYS A 145 -0.85 33.67 39.83
C LYS A 145 -0.03 33.97 41.10
N ALA A 146 0.30 35.23 41.37
CA ALA A 146 0.94 35.60 42.63
C ALA A 146 0.06 35.16 43.81
N PRO A 147 0.63 34.45 44.82
CA PRO A 147 -0.13 33.75 45.84
C PRO A 147 -0.66 34.72 46.89
N GLY A 148 -1.81 35.35 46.60
CA GLY A 148 -2.55 36.19 47.56
C GLY A 148 -3.99 35.77 47.80
N SER A 149 -4.57 34.91 46.96
CA SER A 149 -5.99 34.54 47.04
C SER A 149 -6.17 33.15 47.65
N ARG A 150 -6.48 33.14 48.95
CA ARG A 150 -6.98 31.96 49.67
C ARG A 150 -8.42 31.69 49.25
N SER A 151 -8.67 30.63 48.49
CA SER A 151 -9.80 29.70 48.69
C SER A 151 -9.57 28.53 47.72
N ALA A 152 -9.15 27.37 48.22
CA ALA A 152 -10.02 26.28 48.64
C ALA A 152 -10.86 25.68 47.48
N LYS A 153 -10.58 24.39 47.24
CA LYS A 153 -11.50 23.35 46.74
C LYS A 153 -11.51 23.06 45.24
N GLY A 154 -10.50 22.27 44.84
CA GLY A 154 -10.68 20.95 44.21
C GLY A 154 -11.43 20.85 42.89
N LYS A 155 -10.71 20.54 41.81
CA LYS A 155 -11.11 19.47 40.87
C LYS A 155 -9.93 19.00 40.03
N GLU A 156 -9.50 17.78 40.31
CA GLU A 156 -8.59 16.98 39.50
C GLU A 156 -9.25 16.72 38.14
N ARG A 157 -8.68 17.31 37.08
CA ARG A 157 -9.00 17.05 35.68
C ARG A 157 -7.73 17.21 34.87
N MET A 158 -6.85 16.22 34.92
CA MET A 158 -5.60 16.25 34.15
C MET A 158 -5.15 14.84 33.74
N GLU A 159 -6.03 14.03 33.15
CA GLU A 159 -5.63 12.73 32.56
C GLU A 159 -6.18 12.50 31.15
N GLN A 160 -7.16 13.29 30.69
CA GLN A 160 -7.88 12.98 29.45
C GLN A 160 -7.17 13.47 28.17
N ALA A 161 -6.21 14.41 28.28
CA ALA A 161 -5.48 14.97 27.14
C ALA A 161 -4.20 14.19 26.76
N GLU A 162 -3.62 13.43 27.70
CA GLU A 162 -2.45 12.58 27.38
C GLU A 162 -2.84 11.32 26.61
N TYR A 163 -4.07 10.84 26.79
CA TYR A 163 -4.56 9.62 26.15
C TYR A 163 -4.73 9.77 24.63
N SER A 164 -5.06 10.97 24.13
CA SER A 164 -5.22 11.22 22.69
C SER A 164 -3.90 11.27 21.94
N ASN A 165 -2.81 11.73 22.57
CA ASN A 165 -1.49 11.76 21.92
C ASN A 165 -0.87 10.35 21.88
N LYS A 166 -0.98 9.59 22.97
CA LYS A 166 -0.49 8.20 23.05
C LYS A 166 -1.14 7.28 22.02
N ALA A 167 -2.41 7.51 21.67
CA ALA A 167 -3.11 6.74 20.63
C ALA A 167 -2.52 6.98 19.23
N ASN A 168 -2.24 8.24 18.88
CA ASN A 168 -1.61 8.58 17.59
C ASN A 168 -0.17 8.01 17.51
N ASP A 169 0.60 8.10 18.59
CA ASP A 169 1.97 7.57 18.62
C ASP A 169 2.00 6.04 18.44
N LYS A 170 1.03 5.33 19.01
CA LYS A 170 0.88 3.87 18.84
C LYS A 170 0.61 3.49 17.39
N GLU A 171 -0.27 4.21 16.68
CA GLU A 171 -0.56 3.93 15.27
C GLU A 171 0.66 4.18 14.37
N VAL A 172 1.38 5.28 14.61
CA VAL A 172 2.62 5.58 13.88
C VAL A 172 3.67 4.48 14.11
N PHE A 173 3.83 4.02 15.35
CA PHE A 173 4.75 2.93 15.68
C PHE A 173 4.39 1.60 15.00
N ILE A 174 3.09 1.27 14.91
CA ILE A 174 2.60 0.09 14.17
C ILE A 174 2.97 0.20 12.68
N LEU A 175 2.70 1.35 12.07
CA LEU A 175 2.97 1.58 10.65
C LEU A 175 4.46 1.52 10.32
N GLU A 176 5.30 2.10 11.19
CA GLU A 176 6.76 2.07 11.02
C GLU A 176 7.31 0.64 11.11
N ASN A 177 6.90 -0.14 12.11
CA ASN A 177 7.32 -1.54 12.23
C ASN A 177 6.84 -2.37 11.03
N ARG A 178 5.60 -2.19 10.58
CA ARG A 178 5.10 -2.84 9.36
C ARG A 178 5.94 -2.48 8.13
N ARG A 179 6.34 -1.21 8.00
CA ARG A 179 7.18 -0.72 6.89
C ARG A 179 8.56 -1.39 6.90
N VAL A 180 9.18 -1.56 8.06
CA VAL A 180 10.49 -2.22 8.22
C VAL A 180 10.41 -3.72 7.89
N LEU A 181 9.33 -4.39 8.29
CA LEU A 181 9.16 -5.84 8.08
C LEU A 181 8.69 -6.20 6.67
N LYS A 182 8.04 -5.27 5.95
CA LYS A 182 7.49 -5.50 4.61
C LYS A 182 8.51 -6.06 3.59
N PRO A 183 9.72 -5.48 3.40
CA PRO A 183 10.69 -5.96 2.42
C PRO A 183 11.47 -7.22 2.86
N LEU A 184 11.33 -7.67 4.11
CA LEU A 184 12.10 -8.79 4.62
C LEU A 184 11.57 -10.14 4.10
N LYS A 185 12.52 -11.00 3.70
CA LYS A 185 12.30 -12.37 3.27
C LYS A 185 12.15 -13.32 4.47
N LYS A 186 11.70 -14.55 4.19
CA LYS A 186 11.46 -15.61 5.19
C LYS A 186 12.62 -15.79 6.17
N ASP A 187 13.86 -15.87 5.69
CA ASP A 187 15.02 -16.18 6.53
C ASP A 187 15.26 -15.07 7.56
N ALA A 188 15.20 -13.80 7.13
CA ALA A 188 15.33 -12.65 8.02
C ALA A 188 14.20 -12.62 9.07
N ILE A 189 12.95 -12.87 8.66
CA ILE A 189 11.82 -12.95 9.61
C ILE A 189 12.03 -14.10 10.60
N SER A 190 12.51 -15.26 10.15
CA SER A 190 12.77 -16.42 11.02
C SER A 190 13.84 -16.10 12.07
N THR A 191 14.90 -15.37 11.70
CA THR A 191 15.91 -14.92 12.68
C THR A 191 15.34 -13.94 13.72
N ILE A 192 14.39 -13.07 13.33
CA ILE A 192 13.70 -12.17 14.26
C ILE A 192 12.78 -12.99 15.20
N CYS A 193 12.09 -13.99 14.67
CA CYS A 193 11.21 -14.86 15.46
C CYS A 193 11.98 -15.61 16.55
N LEU A 194 13.15 -16.16 16.22
CA LEU A 194 14.01 -16.84 17.20
C LEU A 194 14.50 -15.87 18.27
N LYS A 195 14.91 -14.65 17.88
CA LYS A 195 15.37 -13.63 18.83
C LYS A 195 14.28 -13.12 19.75
N GLU A 196 13.08 -12.92 19.21
CA GLU A 196 11.94 -12.39 19.96
C GLU A 196 11.13 -13.50 20.62
N GLY A 197 11.42 -14.78 20.42
CA GLY A 197 10.62 -15.90 20.95
C GLY A 197 9.19 -15.92 20.43
N ILE A 198 9.00 -15.80 19.11
CA ILE A 198 7.71 -15.86 18.42
C ILE A 198 7.69 -17.13 17.56
N ALA A 199 6.62 -17.93 17.65
CA ALA A 199 6.47 -19.12 16.81
C ALA A 199 6.24 -18.71 15.34
N TYR A 200 7.07 -19.22 14.43
CA TYR A 200 6.94 -18.93 13.00
C TYR A 200 5.71 -19.65 12.41
N SER A 201 4.81 -18.90 11.75
CA SER A 201 3.62 -19.44 11.09
C SER A 201 3.64 -19.19 9.58
N THR A 202 2.71 -18.40 9.05
CA THR A 202 2.80 -17.85 7.69
C THR A 202 3.57 -16.53 7.73
N LEU A 203 4.28 -16.20 6.65
CA LEU A 203 5.16 -15.03 6.62
C LEU A 203 4.45 -13.73 7.05
N ASP A 204 3.27 -13.48 6.50
CA ASP A 204 2.51 -12.26 6.79
C ASP A 204 1.93 -12.25 8.20
N ARG A 205 1.44 -13.39 8.69
CA ARG A 205 0.92 -13.52 10.06
C ARG A 205 2.02 -13.31 11.10
N THR A 206 3.19 -13.90 10.83
CA THR A 206 4.37 -13.77 11.68
C THR A 206 4.88 -12.32 11.73
N LYS A 207 4.82 -11.57 10.61
CA LYS A 207 5.14 -10.14 10.58
C LYS A 207 4.20 -9.34 11.49
N GLU A 208 2.91 -9.63 11.47
CA GLU A 208 1.92 -8.97 12.35
C GLU A 208 2.13 -9.35 13.83
N ASP A 209 2.45 -10.62 14.12
CA ASP A 209 2.73 -11.08 15.48
C ASP A 209 3.97 -10.37 16.08
N ILE A 210 5.01 -10.14 15.27
CA ILE A 210 6.18 -9.32 15.65
C ILE A 210 5.77 -7.88 15.98
N VAL A 211 4.97 -7.24 15.12
CA VAL A 211 4.50 -5.86 15.35
C VAL A 211 3.70 -5.79 16.65
N ASN A 212 2.77 -6.71 16.85
CA ASN A 212 1.94 -6.76 18.05
C ASN A 212 2.77 -6.96 19.31
N LYS A 213 3.75 -7.86 19.30
CA LYS A 213 4.66 -8.08 20.44
C LYS A 213 5.45 -6.81 20.78
N ARG A 214 6.02 -6.13 19.78
CA ARG A 214 6.76 -4.87 19.99
C ARG A 214 5.86 -3.74 20.49
N VAL A 215 4.63 -3.66 19.99
CA VAL A 215 3.64 -2.69 20.46
C VAL A 215 3.24 -2.96 21.90
N LEU A 216 3.05 -4.23 22.27
CA LEU A 216 2.79 -4.63 23.66
C LEU A 216 3.98 -4.28 24.55
N LEU A 217 5.22 -4.48 24.11
CA LEU A 217 6.41 -4.09 24.89
C LEU A 217 6.58 -2.57 25.04
N ALA A 218 6.23 -1.78 24.01
CA ALA A 218 6.43 -0.33 24.02
C ALA A 218 5.26 0.45 24.65
N PHE A 219 4.02 -0.05 24.50
CA PHE A 219 2.80 0.65 24.93
C PHE A 219 1.93 -0.16 25.88
N GLY A 220 2.16 -1.47 26.02
CA GLY A 220 1.54 -2.29 27.05
C GLY A 220 2.37 -2.18 28.31
N GLY A 221 1.95 -1.32 29.24
CA GLY A 221 2.48 -1.34 30.61
C GLY A 221 2.40 -2.75 31.18
N ASP A 222 3.43 -3.12 31.94
CA ASP A 222 3.73 -4.46 32.45
C ASP A 222 2.50 -5.38 32.62
N PRO A 223 2.45 -6.55 31.94
CA PRO A 223 1.55 -7.62 32.36
C PRO A 223 1.99 -8.27 33.69
N LEU A 224 3.14 -7.88 34.25
CA LEU A 224 3.70 -8.41 35.50
C LEU A 224 3.27 -7.62 36.75
N GLY A 225 1.98 -7.71 37.05
CA GLY A 225 1.53 -7.90 38.44
C GLY A 225 1.56 -9.37 38.88
N LYS A 226 2.08 -10.28 38.04
CA LYS A 226 2.23 -11.71 38.33
C LYS A 226 3.61 -12.19 37.90
N ALA A 227 4.44 -12.46 38.90
CA ALA A 227 5.65 -13.26 38.78
C ALA A 227 5.30 -14.58 38.06
N VAL A 228 5.85 -14.76 36.87
CA VAL A 228 6.00 -16.08 36.27
C VAL A 228 7.46 -16.44 36.46
N GLU A 229 7.65 -17.28 37.46
CA GLU A 229 8.84 -18.05 37.75
C GLU A 229 9.29 -18.76 36.47
N ILE A 230 10.50 -18.44 36.03
CA ILE A 230 11.16 -19.07 34.89
C ILE A 230 11.66 -20.42 35.42
N GLU A 231 10.94 -21.49 35.12
CA GLU A 231 11.43 -22.85 35.27
C GLU A 231 12.45 -23.11 34.15
N GLU A 232 13.74 -23.11 34.52
CA GLU A 232 14.83 -23.62 33.69
C GLU A 232 14.55 -25.09 33.34
N VAL A 233 14.19 -25.37 32.09
CA VAL A 233 14.11 -26.74 31.59
C VAL A 233 15.46 -27.11 30.97
N SER A 234 16.09 -28.06 31.65
CA SER A 234 17.37 -28.71 31.39
C SER A 234 17.58 -29.18 29.95
N GLU A 235 18.83 -29.02 29.54
CA GLU A 235 19.54 -29.61 28.42
C GLU A 235 19.65 -31.16 28.56
N ASP A 236 19.96 -31.81 27.44
CA ASP A 236 20.23 -33.24 27.19
C ASP A 236 19.04 -34.18 26.94
N THR A 237 18.92 -34.74 25.71
CA THR A 237 19.00 -36.19 25.44
C THR A 237 19.06 -36.48 23.91
N LEU A 238 20.22 -37.02 23.49
CA LEU A 238 20.54 -38.01 22.45
C LEU A 238 20.01 -37.96 21.01
N GLU A 239 21.00 -38.19 20.14
CA GLU A 239 20.97 -38.69 18.76
C GLU A 239 19.94 -39.81 18.54
N GLU A 240 19.20 -39.73 17.42
CA GLU A 240 18.74 -40.93 16.73
C GLU A 240 18.79 -40.73 15.21
N SER A 241 19.80 -41.36 14.61
CA SER A 241 19.95 -41.57 13.18
C SER A 241 18.89 -42.56 12.69
N ILE A 242 18.11 -42.21 11.66
CA ILE A 242 17.48 -43.23 10.80
C ILE A 242 17.75 -42.88 9.35
N ASP A 243 18.60 -43.73 8.79
CA ASP A 243 18.92 -43.92 7.39
C ASP A 243 17.75 -44.56 6.60
N LEU A 244 17.76 -44.33 5.29
CA LEU A 244 17.19 -45.17 4.21
C LEU A 244 15.67 -45.33 4.09
N ALA A 245 15.11 -44.76 3.00
CA ALA A 245 14.40 -45.59 2.02
C ALA A 245 14.27 -44.89 0.65
N LYS A 246 14.94 -45.53 -0.31
CA LYS A 246 14.86 -45.41 -1.76
C LYS A 246 13.52 -46.03 -2.20
N ILE A 247 12.70 -45.31 -2.98
CA ILE A 247 11.61 -45.95 -3.74
C ILE A 247 11.72 -45.50 -5.19
N ASP A 248 12.12 -46.48 -6.00
CA ASP A 248 12.18 -46.51 -7.45
C ASP A 248 10.79 -46.34 -8.08
N GLY A 249 10.80 -45.94 -9.34
CA GLY A 249 9.62 -45.67 -10.14
C GLY A 249 8.82 -46.91 -10.54
N GLN A 250 7.63 -46.64 -11.06
CA GLN A 250 6.91 -47.58 -11.90
C GLN A 250 6.14 -46.83 -12.97
N GLU A 251 6.60 -47.02 -14.21
CA GLU A 251 5.82 -46.86 -15.42
C GLU A 251 4.71 -47.92 -15.44
N THR A 252 3.50 -47.54 -15.80
CA THR A 252 2.48 -48.50 -16.24
C THR A 252 1.90 -48.03 -17.57
N SER A 253 2.36 -48.69 -18.61
CA SER A 253 1.75 -48.77 -19.94
C SER A 253 0.91 -50.05 -20.00
N SER A 254 -0.38 -49.90 -20.34
CA SER A 254 -1.26 -50.89 -20.99
C SER A 254 -2.48 -50.17 -21.54
#